data_AF-W7MF98-F1
#
_entry.id   AF-W7MF98-F1
#
_cell.length_a   1.000
_cell.length_b   1.000
_cell.length_c   1.000
_cell.angle_alpha   90.00
_cell.angle_beta   90.00
_cell.angle_gamma   90.00
#
_symmetry.space_group_name_H-M   'P 1'
#
loop_
_entity.id
_entity.type
_entity.pdbx_description
1 polymer ?
#
loop_
_entity_poly.entity_id
_entity_poly.type
_entity_poly.pdbx_seq_one_letter_code
_entity_poly.pdbx_strand_id
1 'polypeptide(L)'
;MFKTGFRPLSCRLNTSNAAKHLPRFTAPPKPCIQPHIRTLTPSPLQKLYTTASSMGQHYKPTIDAQVVKVFVLETDTPHPDTQTERGSFGEILHRHFSEAGSKHHPPLGVETEQVFAVTEEGGRMPKVEEFEGYDGLLITGSMYDAHGDNQWIHDLLHLLKQLWTKRPDFHFTGVCFGHQVLSRLLGGKVGPSPTNDWELGHNAITLTPVGKRLFRTHDDKVYLHQMHQDQVLEAPSVESSNGLLEPDTDVHVWGTSNHTSVQGLYIPKRLFTSQAHLAFDEDMVKRQIQMRIDSGGIKDLEHADRAAETADLDHDGEQVASAILRLFRYDDDGMSWD
;
A
#
# COMPACT_ATOMS: atom_id res chain seq x y z
N MET A 1 -11.21 -51.85 50.30
CA MET A 1 -10.47 -50.81 51.03
C MET A 1 -11.28 -49.52 50.95
N PHE A 2 -11.67 -49.06 52.14
CA PHE A 2 -12.67 -48.05 52.58
C PHE A 2 -12.85 -46.83 51.65
N LYS A 3 -14.03 -46.40 51.15
CA LYS A 3 -15.36 -46.08 51.73
C LYS A 3 -15.32 -45.21 52.99
N THR A 4 -15.83 -43.97 52.92
CA THR A 4 -17.07 -43.48 53.59
C THR A 4 -17.04 -41.95 53.76
N GLY A 5 -18.16 -41.28 53.47
CA GLY A 5 -18.41 -39.89 53.88
C GLY A 5 -18.98 -39.80 55.29
N PHE A 6 -18.96 -38.59 55.87
CA PHE A 6 -19.76 -38.15 57.02
C PHE A 6 -19.89 -36.60 57.02
N ARG A 7 -21.12 -36.09 57.13
CA ARG A 7 -21.48 -34.74 57.69
C ARG A 7 -21.67 -34.91 59.23
N PRO A 8 -22.18 -33.95 60.07
CA PRO A 8 -22.47 -32.50 59.98
C PRO A 8 -22.05 -31.71 61.28
N LEU A 9 -22.51 -30.44 61.42
CA LEU A 9 -22.84 -29.61 62.63
C LEU A 9 -22.12 -28.24 62.61
N SER A 10 -22.79 -27.16 62.19
CA SER A 10 -23.69 -26.25 62.95
C SER A 10 -22.97 -25.25 63.86
N CYS A 11 -23.13 -23.95 63.59
CA CYS A 11 -23.37 -22.97 64.66
C CYS A 11 -23.95 -21.63 64.15
N ARG A 12 -25.18 -21.37 64.62
CA ARG A 12 -25.75 -20.12 65.15
C ARG A 12 -26.03 -18.93 64.23
N LEU A 13 -27.34 -18.67 64.16
CA LEU A 13 -28.03 -17.39 63.97
C LEU A 13 -27.78 -16.42 65.14
N ASN A 14 -27.68 -15.12 64.84
CA ASN A 14 -28.42 -14.03 65.52
C ASN A 14 -28.30 -12.73 64.68
N THR A 15 -29.38 -12.28 64.03
CA THR A 15 -30.33 -11.20 64.41
C THR A 15 -29.81 -9.76 64.29
N SER A 16 -30.24 -9.03 63.25
CA SER A 16 -31.35 -8.07 63.32
C SER A 16 -31.21 -6.89 62.34
N ASN A 17 -32.37 -6.52 61.79
CA ASN A 17 -32.83 -5.21 61.35
C ASN A 17 -32.32 -4.51 60.07
N ALA A 18 -33.31 -4.38 59.18
CA ALA A 18 -33.82 -3.15 58.59
C ALA A 18 -33.15 -2.62 57.30
N ALA A 19 -33.81 -2.99 56.19
CA ALA A 19 -34.32 -2.11 55.13
C ALA A 19 -33.45 -0.91 54.69
N LYS A 20 -33.00 -0.99 53.42
CA LYS A 20 -33.43 -0.04 52.36
C LYS A 20 -32.95 -0.54 50.99
N HIS A 21 -33.91 -0.70 50.08
CA HIS A 21 -33.73 -0.99 48.66
C HIS A 21 -32.99 0.15 47.94
N LEU A 22 -31.97 -0.19 47.15
CA LEU A 22 -31.45 0.60 46.04
C LEU A 22 -31.15 -0.38 44.88
N PRO A 23 -31.60 -0.11 43.64
CA PRO A 23 -31.48 -1.07 42.55
C PRO A 23 -30.06 -1.10 41.97
N ARG A 24 -29.54 -2.30 41.73
CA ARG A 24 -28.36 -2.54 40.91
C ARG A 24 -28.71 -2.21 39.46
N PHE A 25 -28.05 -1.21 38.87
CA PHE A 25 -27.99 -1.05 37.42
C PHE A 25 -27.08 -2.13 36.85
N THR A 26 -27.68 -3.21 36.32
CA THR A 26 -27.01 -4.11 35.38
C THR A 26 -27.21 -3.55 33.98
N ALA A 27 -26.15 -3.03 33.36
CA ALA A 27 -26.16 -2.70 31.95
C ALA A 27 -26.30 -4.00 31.12
N PRO A 28 -27.15 -4.03 30.07
CA PRO A 28 -27.22 -5.20 29.20
C PRO A 28 -25.93 -5.32 28.36
N PRO A 29 -25.52 -6.53 27.96
CA PRO A 29 -24.41 -6.70 27.04
C PRO A 29 -24.74 -6.04 25.70
N LYS A 30 -23.83 -5.21 25.20
CA LYS A 30 -23.94 -4.57 23.87
C LYS A 30 -23.90 -5.65 22.78
N PRO A 31 -24.78 -5.61 21.77
CA PRO A 31 -24.68 -6.50 20.63
C PRO A 31 -23.44 -6.17 19.80
N CYS A 32 -22.72 -7.20 19.34
CA CYS A 32 -21.71 -7.08 18.30
C CYS A 32 -22.35 -6.49 17.04
N ILE A 33 -21.90 -5.29 16.65
CA ILE A 33 -22.28 -4.66 15.39
C ILE A 33 -21.34 -5.23 14.33
N GLN A 34 -21.88 -6.05 13.43
CA GLN A 34 -21.20 -6.40 12.17
C GLN A 34 -21.10 -5.14 11.31
N PRO A 35 -19.98 -4.91 10.59
CA PRO A 35 -19.91 -3.79 9.65
C PRO A 35 -20.88 -4.07 8.49
N HIS A 36 -21.84 -3.17 8.32
CA HIS A 36 -22.72 -3.16 7.15
C HIS A 36 -21.87 -2.93 5.89
N ILE A 37 -21.76 -3.96 5.06
CA ILE A 37 -21.35 -3.81 3.65
C ILE A 37 -22.39 -2.92 2.98
N ARG A 38 -22.05 -1.65 2.75
CA ARG A 38 -22.81 -0.77 1.87
C ARG A 38 -22.37 -1.10 0.45
N THR A 39 -23.23 -1.76 -0.30
CA THR A 39 -23.12 -1.82 -1.76
C THR A 39 -23.34 -0.41 -2.30
N LEU A 40 -22.24 0.31 -2.55
CA LEU A 40 -22.27 1.54 -3.32
C LEU A 40 -22.62 1.15 -4.75
N THR A 41 -23.70 1.73 -5.26
CA THR A 41 -24.02 1.60 -6.69
C THR A 41 -23.04 2.47 -7.46
N PRO A 42 -22.43 1.96 -8.55
CA PRO A 42 -21.45 2.74 -9.30
C PRO A 42 -22.07 4.05 -9.80
N SER A 43 -21.32 5.14 -9.67
CA SER A 43 -21.77 6.44 -10.17
C SER A 43 -21.96 6.38 -11.70
N PRO A 44 -22.79 7.25 -12.30
CA PRO A 44 -22.97 7.31 -13.75
C PRO A 44 -21.66 7.51 -14.53
N LEU A 45 -20.64 8.11 -13.90
CA LEU A 45 -19.30 8.26 -14.46
C LEU A 45 -18.56 6.92 -14.58
N GLN A 46 -18.68 6.01 -13.60
CA GLN A 46 -18.05 4.68 -13.64
C GLN A 46 -18.58 3.81 -14.80
N LYS A 47 -19.84 4.00 -15.24
CA LYS A 47 -20.43 3.25 -16.37
C LYS A 47 -19.91 3.66 -17.76
N LEU A 48 -19.33 4.84 -17.91
CA LEU A 48 -18.78 5.30 -19.20
C LEU A 48 -17.42 4.63 -19.50
N TYR A 49 -16.71 4.16 -18.48
CA TYR A 49 -15.36 3.59 -18.61
C TYR A 49 -15.32 2.14 -19.07
N THR A 50 -16.46 1.43 -19.10
CA THR A 50 -16.51 0.02 -19.54
C THR A 50 -16.26 -0.16 -21.05
N THR A 51 -16.03 0.93 -21.80
CA THR A 51 -15.82 0.92 -23.26
C THR A 51 -14.53 1.61 -23.72
N ALA A 52 -13.73 2.19 -22.83
CA ALA A 52 -12.44 2.75 -23.20
C ALA A 52 -11.41 1.62 -23.32
N SER A 53 -11.01 1.31 -24.56
CA SER A 53 -9.83 0.49 -24.83
C SER A 53 -8.63 1.09 -24.07
N SER A 54 -7.94 0.28 -23.28
CA SER A 54 -6.57 0.54 -22.82
C SER A 54 -5.78 1.10 -24.00
N MET A 55 -5.35 2.37 -23.90
CA MET A 55 -4.41 2.96 -24.83
C MET A 55 -3.08 3.06 -24.09
N GLY A 56 -2.19 2.12 -24.34
CA GLY A 56 -0.85 2.15 -23.78
C GLY A 56 -0.16 3.48 -24.05
N GLN A 57 0.54 3.99 -23.04
CA GLN A 57 1.28 5.24 -23.13
C GLN A 57 2.74 4.94 -23.40
N HIS A 58 3.39 5.78 -24.21
CA HIS A 58 4.77 5.56 -24.64
C HIS A 58 5.55 6.87 -24.66
N TYR A 59 6.67 6.87 -23.95
CA TYR A 59 7.65 7.95 -23.94
C TYR A 59 9.03 7.39 -24.27
N LYS A 60 9.75 8.06 -25.17
CA LYS A 60 11.12 7.69 -25.53
C LYS A 60 11.97 8.95 -25.72
N PRO A 61 12.93 9.24 -24.81
CA PRO A 61 13.64 10.52 -24.82
C PRO A 61 14.61 10.66 -26.00
N THR A 62 15.14 9.55 -26.52
CA THR A 62 16.03 9.53 -27.70
C THR A 62 15.73 8.30 -28.58
N ILE A 63 16.13 8.33 -29.85
CA ILE A 63 15.86 7.21 -30.78
C ILE A 63 16.49 5.89 -30.31
N ASP A 64 17.62 5.96 -29.61
CA ASP A 64 18.40 4.81 -29.13
C ASP A 64 18.14 4.47 -27.65
N ALA A 65 17.33 5.25 -26.94
CA ALA A 65 17.03 4.99 -25.53
C ALA A 65 16.40 3.60 -25.36
N GLN A 66 16.87 2.84 -24.37
CA GLN A 66 16.17 1.64 -23.93
C GLN A 66 14.82 2.02 -23.33
N VAL A 67 13.80 1.20 -23.50
CA VAL A 67 12.43 1.48 -23.03
C VAL A 67 12.06 0.48 -21.96
N VAL A 68 11.72 0.93 -20.76
CA VAL A 68 11.15 0.09 -19.69
C VAL A 68 9.65 -0.06 -19.92
N LYS A 69 9.18 -1.29 -20.05
CA LYS A 69 7.77 -1.64 -20.27
C LYS A 69 7.13 -2.10 -18.98
N VAL A 70 6.19 -1.33 -18.44
CA VAL A 70 5.55 -1.58 -17.14
C VAL A 70 4.05 -1.81 -17.32
N PHE A 71 3.55 -2.94 -16.82
CA PHE A 71 2.11 -3.17 -16.75
C PHE A 71 1.55 -2.57 -15.46
N VAL A 72 0.63 -1.61 -15.56
CA VAL A 72 0.07 -0.89 -14.42
C VAL A 72 -1.29 -1.48 -14.04
N LEU A 73 -1.38 -1.95 -12.80
CA LEU A 73 -2.63 -2.40 -12.18
C LEU A 73 -3.19 -1.26 -11.33
N GLU A 74 -4.20 -0.57 -11.88
CA GLU A 74 -4.93 0.47 -11.15
C GLU A 74 -5.93 -0.17 -10.20
N THR A 75 -5.81 0.15 -8.92
CA THR A 75 -6.58 -0.43 -7.81
C THR A 75 -7.53 0.58 -7.17
N ASP A 76 -7.66 1.77 -7.77
CA ASP A 76 -8.59 2.83 -7.38
C ASP A 76 -8.66 3.88 -8.50
N THR A 77 -9.56 4.85 -8.35
CA THR A 77 -9.68 6.01 -9.23
C THR A 77 -9.30 7.31 -8.49
N PRO A 78 -8.65 8.27 -9.17
CA PRO A 78 -8.39 9.58 -8.59
C PRO A 78 -9.69 10.33 -8.22
N HIS A 79 -9.56 11.36 -7.39
CA HIS A 79 -10.62 12.36 -7.21
C HIS A 79 -11.13 12.86 -8.58
N PRO A 80 -12.44 13.09 -8.80
CA PRO A 80 -12.98 13.47 -10.10
C PRO A 80 -12.29 14.65 -10.78
N ASP A 81 -11.93 15.69 -10.01
CA ASP A 81 -11.18 16.84 -10.55
C ASP A 81 -9.76 16.45 -10.94
N THR A 82 -9.09 15.60 -10.14
CA THR A 82 -7.75 15.07 -10.48
C THR A 82 -7.81 14.22 -11.73
N GLN A 83 -8.82 13.35 -11.85
CA GLN A 83 -9.04 12.54 -13.05
C GLN A 83 -9.26 13.43 -14.29
N THR A 84 -10.01 14.51 -14.14
CA THR A 84 -10.30 15.45 -15.24
C THR A 84 -9.06 16.25 -15.65
N GLU A 85 -8.25 16.68 -14.69
CA GLU A 85 -7.09 17.55 -14.92
C GLU A 85 -5.83 16.77 -15.33
N ARG A 86 -5.64 15.57 -14.76
CA ARG A 86 -4.38 14.82 -14.80
C ARG A 86 -4.55 13.40 -15.36
N GLY A 87 -5.77 12.90 -15.53
CA GLY A 87 -6.01 11.52 -15.96
C GLY A 87 -5.97 10.51 -14.82
N SER A 88 -5.90 9.23 -15.18
CA SER A 88 -5.88 8.12 -14.21
C SER A 88 -4.58 8.07 -13.41
N PHE A 89 -4.51 7.24 -12.35
CA PHE A 89 -3.28 7.07 -11.58
C PHE A 89 -2.16 6.50 -12.44
N GLY A 90 -2.47 5.60 -13.37
CA GLY A 90 -1.52 5.07 -14.33
C GLY A 90 -0.99 6.13 -15.29
N GLU A 91 -1.81 7.11 -15.70
CA GLU A 91 -1.36 8.23 -16.53
C GLU A 91 -0.49 9.22 -15.73
N ILE A 92 -0.83 9.46 -14.46
CA ILE A 92 -0.03 10.26 -13.54
C ILE A 92 1.35 9.63 -13.34
N LEU A 93 1.39 8.33 -13.03
CA LEU A 93 2.63 7.61 -12.83
C LEU A 93 3.44 7.51 -14.12
N HIS A 94 2.81 7.30 -15.28
CA HIS A 94 3.53 7.29 -16.56
C HIS A 94 4.29 8.59 -16.80
N ARG A 95 3.66 9.74 -16.57
CA ARG A 95 4.32 11.06 -16.70
C ARG A 95 5.49 11.18 -15.73
N HIS A 96 5.28 10.77 -14.47
CA HIS A 96 6.30 10.82 -13.43
C HIS A 96 7.52 9.93 -13.75
N PHE A 97 7.28 8.71 -14.22
CA PHE A 97 8.35 7.81 -14.68
C PHE A 97 9.02 8.31 -15.96
N SER A 98 8.28 8.93 -16.87
CA SER A 98 8.85 9.52 -18.10
C SER A 98 9.81 10.66 -17.78
N GLU A 99 9.46 11.52 -16.81
CA GLU A 99 10.34 12.57 -16.33
C GLU A 99 11.61 12.00 -15.67
N ALA A 100 11.46 11.03 -14.76
CA ALA A 100 12.60 10.34 -14.16
C ALA A 100 13.48 9.63 -15.20
N GLY A 101 12.87 8.99 -16.19
CA GLY A 101 13.57 8.32 -17.30
C GLY A 101 14.34 9.29 -18.19
N SER A 102 13.82 10.50 -18.40
CA SER A 102 14.50 11.56 -19.13
C SER A 102 15.77 12.07 -18.43
N LYS A 103 15.76 12.07 -17.09
CA LYS A 103 16.87 12.48 -16.22
C LYS A 103 17.84 11.32 -15.92
N HIS A 104 17.46 10.08 -16.23
CA HIS A 104 18.31 8.90 -16.05
C HIS A 104 19.53 8.93 -16.98
N HIS A 105 20.64 8.31 -16.56
CA HIS A 105 21.84 8.14 -17.38
C HIS A 105 22.24 6.66 -17.50
N PRO A 106 22.25 6.08 -18.73
CA PRO A 106 21.76 6.68 -19.98
C PRO A 106 20.24 6.92 -19.95
N PRO A 107 19.67 7.86 -20.73
CA PRO A 107 18.23 8.12 -20.73
C PRO A 107 17.39 6.87 -21.00
N LEU A 108 16.28 6.74 -20.30
CA LEU A 108 15.33 5.63 -20.42
C LEU A 108 13.98 6.13 -20.93
N GLY A 109 13.44 5.42 -21.92
CA GLY A 109 12.03 5.50 -22.27
C GLY A 109 11.17 4.68 -21.31
N VAL A 110 9.89 4.99 -21.27
CA VAL A 110 8.89 4.31 -20.44
C VAL A 110 7.67 4.04 -21.28
N GLU A 111 7.21 2.81 -21.26
CA GLU A 111 5.96 2.37 -21.88
C GLU A 111 5.09 1.77 -20.78
N THR A 112 3.84 2.21 -20.68
CA THR A 112 2.90 1.70 -19.69
C THR A 112 1.60 1.26 -20.33
N GLU A 113 1.11 0.08 -19.96
CA GLU A 113 -0.25 -0.35 -20.26
C GLU A 113 -1.02 -0.45 -18.94
N GLN A 114 -2.21 0.18 -18.88
CA GLN A 114 -3.02 0.22 -17.67
C GLN A 114 -4.23 -0.72 -17.73
N VAL A 115 -4.53 -1.38 -16.62
CA VAL A 115 -5.79 -2.10 -16.38
C VAL A 115 -6.34 -1.72 -15.01
N PHE A 116 -7.62 -1.36 -14.97
CA PHE A 116 -8.35 -1.20 -13.72
C PHE A 116 -8.74 -2.57 -13.16
N ALA A 117 -8.15 -2.95 -12.02
CA ALA A 117 -8.20 -4.30 -11.45
C ALA A 117 -9.35 -4.54 -10.46
N VAL A 118 -10.08 -3.49 -10.06
CA VAL A 118 -11.18 -3.57 -9.08
C VAL A 118 -12.45 -4.09 -9.77
N THR A 119 -12.64 -5.40 -9.77
CA THR A 119 -13.73 -6.05 -10.53
C THR A 119 -15.13 -5.71 -10.00
N GLU A 120 -15.26 -5.45 -8.70
CA GLU A 120 -16.52 -5.04 -8.09
C GLU A 120 -16.95 -3.61 -8.50
N GLU A 121 -16.03 -2.80 -9.01
CA GLU A 121 -16.29 -1.45 -9.55
C GLU A 121 -16.31 -1.42 -11.09
N GLY A 122 -16.37 -2.59 -11.74
CA GLY A 122 -16.44 -2.70 -13.20
C GLY A 122 -15.07 -2.82 -13.90
N GLY A 123 -14.00 -3.01 -13.13
CA GLY A 123 -12.68 -3.40 -13.65
C GLY A 123 -12.61 -4.88 -14.08
N ARG A 124 -11.40 -5.33 -14.42
CA ARG A 124 -11.09 -6.72 -14.79
C ARG A 124 -9.76 -7.17 -14.20
N MET A 125 -9.67 -8.44 -13.81
CA MET A 125 -8.38 -9.04 -13.50
C MET A 125 -7.71 -9.49 -14.81
N PRO A 126 -6.50 -9.01 -15.14
CA PRO A 126 -5.79 -9.48 -16.32
C PRO A 126 -5.31 -10.92 -16.16
N LYS A 127 -5.04 -11.58 -17.30
CA LYS A 127 -4.46 -12.92 -17.33
C LYS A 127 -2.93 -12.84 -17.36
N VAL A 128 -2.26 -13.93 -16.96
CA VAL A 128 -0.80 -14.00 -16.92
C VAL A 128 -0.16 -13.74 -18.28
N GLU A 129 -0.81 -14.17 -19.37
CA GLU A 129 -0.30 -14.00 -20.74
C GLU A 129 -0.28 -12.53 -21.19
N GLU A 130 -1.10 -11.66 -20.59
CA GLU A 130 -1.09 -10.22 -20.89
C GLU A 130 0.18 -9.52 -20.41
N PHE A 131 0.97 -10.16 -19.52
CA PHE A 131 2.25 -9.65 -19.02
C PHE A 131 3.45 -10.12 -19.87
N GLU A 132 3.21 -10.85 -20.96
CA GLU A 132 4.27 -11.20 -21.91
C GLU A 132 4.81 -9.94 -22.62
N GLY A 133 6.13 -9.82 -22.68
CA GLY A 133 6.80 -8.65 -23.28
C GLY A 133 6.93 -7.42 -22.36
N TYR A 134 6.39 -7.48 -21.14
CA TYR A 134 6.62 -6.48 -20.10
C TYR A 134 7.81 -6.84 -19.21
N ASP A 135 8.57 -5.83 -18.77
CA ASP A 135 9.72 -5.98 -17.87
C ASP A 135 9.28 -6.17 -16.39
N GLY A 136 8.07 -5.74 -16.06
CA GLY A 136 7.48 -5.88 -14.74
C GLY A 136 6.14 -5.18 -14.61
N LEU A 137 5.67 -5.05 -13.36
CA LEU A 137 4.40 -4.41 -13.04
C LEU A 137 4.53 -3.29 -12.01
N LEU A 138 3.51 -2.43 -11.97
CA LEU A 138 3.27 -1.48 -10.91
C LEU A 138 1.84 -1.60 -10.41
N ILE A 139 1.66 -1.72 -9.09
CA ILE A 139 0.33 -1.69 -8.44
C ILE A 139 0.14 -0.35 -7.75
N THR A 140 -0.95 0.35 -8.05
CA THR A 140 -1.25 1.67 -7.47
C THR A 140 -1.72 1.57 -6.01
N GLY A 141 -1.86 2.74 -5.38
CA GLY A 141 -2.56 2.87 -4.11
C GLY A 141 -4.06 2.64 -4.25
N SER A 142 -4.73 2.40 -3.12
CA SER A 142 -6.17 2.14 -3.07
C SER A 142 -6.78 2.59 -1.76
N MET A 143 -8.07 2.92 -1.78
CA MET A 143 -8.91 3.07 -0.58
C MET A 143 -9.31 1.75 0.07
N TYR A 144 -9.08 0.62 -0.59
CA TYR A 144 -9.35 -0.71 -0.05
C TYR A 144 -8.25 -1.14 0.92
N ASP A 145 -8.63 -1.92 1.92
CA ASP A 145 -7.69 -2.54 2.85
C ASP A 145 -6.93 -3.68 2.14
N ALA A 146 -5.61 -3.58 2.01
CA ALA A 146 -4.80 -4.62 1.36
C ALA A 146 -4.84 -5.97 2.10
N HIS A 147 -5.17 -5.95 3.39
CA HIS A 147 -5.39 -7.13 4.20
C HIS A 147 -6.84 -7.64 4.18
N GLY A 148 -7.74 -6.95 3.46
CA GLY A 148 -9.15 -7.29 3.36
C GLY A 148 -9.43 -8.61 2.63
N ASP A 149 -10.69 -9.03 2.70
CA ASP A 149 -11.22 -10.28 2.13
C ASP A 149 -12.06 -10.05 0.86
N ASN A 150 -11.90 -8.89 0.20
CA ASN A 150 -12.55 -8.65 -1.09
C ASN A 150 -12.07 -9.69 -2.13
N GLN A 151 -13.01 -10.27 -2.89
CA GLN A 151 -12.70 -11.33 -3.84
C GLN A 151 -11.65 -10.89 -4.87
N TRP A 152 -11.73 -9.66 -5.36
CA TRP A 152 -10.77 -9.14 -6.34
C TRP A 152 -9.34 -9.03 -5.79
N ILE A 153 -9.17 -8.83 -4.47
CA ILE A 153 -7.85 -8.81 -3.81
C ILE A 153 -7.28 -10.22 -3.74
N HIS A 154 -8.12 -11.22 -3.46
CA HIS A 154 -7.69 -12.63 -3.53
C HIS A 154 -7.32 -13.05 -4.96
N ASP A 155 -8.09 -12.61 -5.95
CA ASP A 155 -7.80 -12.85 -7.36
C ASP A 155 -6.48 -12.16 -7.78
N LEU A 156 -6.23 -10.94 -7.29
CA LEU A 156 -4.98 -10.22 -7.48
C LEU A 156 -3.80 -10.98 -6.86
N LEU A 157 -3.90 -11.41 -5.59
CA LEU A 157 -2.86 -12.23 -4.95
C LEU A 157 -2.58 -13.52 -5.71
N HIS A 158 -3.62 -14.15 -6.27
CA HIS A 158 -3.46 -15.34 -7.09
C HIS A 158 -2.69 -15.04 -8.38
N LEU A 159 -3.04 -13.97 -9.09
CA LEU A 159 -2.33 -13.50 -10.28
C LEU A 159 -0.86 -13.20 -9.95
N LEU A 160 -0.60 -12.42 -8.91
CA LEU A 160 0.75 -12.04 -8.50
C LEU A 160 1.59 -13.25 -8.11
N LYS A 161 1.00 -14.25 -7.43
CA LYS A 161 1.69 -15.51 -7.12
C LYS A 161 2.09 -16.27 -8.39
N GLN A 162 1.21 -16.31 -9.40
CA GLN A 162 1.55 -16.93 -10.68
C GLN A 162 2.68 -16.20 -11.39
N LEU A 163 2.65 -14.87 -11.43
CA LEU A 163 3.73 -14.07 -12.03
C LEU A 163 5.04 -14.28 -11.27
N TRP A 164 5.02 -14.20 -9.94
CA TRP A 164 6.20 -14.36 -9.09
C TRP A 164 6.91 -15.69 -9.33
N THR A 165 6.12 -16.76 -9.45
CA THR A 165 6.65 -18.13 -9.62
C THR A 165 7.04 -18.47 -11.05
N LYS A 166 6.30 -17.98 -12.06
CA LYS A 166 6.51 -18.34 -13.47
C LYS A 166 7.48 -17.40 -14.20
N ARG A 167 7.70 -16.20 -13.67
CA ARG A 167 8.54 -15.16 -14.30
C ARG A 167 9.64 -14.69 -13.34
N PRO A 168 10.76 -15.43 -13.23
CA PRO A 168 11.89 -15.03 -12.38
C PRO A 168 12.59 -13.76 -12.88
N ASP A 169 12.40 -13.41 -14.16
CA ASP A 169 12.91 -12.20 -14.82
C ASP A 169 12.07 -10.93 -14.57
N PHE A 170 10.89 -11.08 -13.96
CA PHE A 170 9.89 -10.02 -13.87
C PHE A 170 10.01 -9.23 -12.58
N HIS A 171 9.89 -7.91 -12.69
CA HIS A 171 10.04 -6.97 -11.58
C HIS A 171 8.68 -6.56 -11.01
N PHE A 172 8.60 -6.46 -9.68
CA PHE A 172 7.38 -6.13 -8.95
C PHE A 172 7.53 -4.80 -8.25
N THR A 173 6.65 -3.85 -8.58
CA THR A 173 6.62 -2.55 -7.92
C THR A 173 5.22 -2.21 -7.43
N GLY A 174 5.14 -1.42 -6.36
CA GLY A 174 3.87 -1.10 -5.74
C GLY A 174 3.95 0.10 -4.82
N VAL A 175 2.88 0.89 -4.84
CA VAL A 175 2.74 2.13 -4.06
C VAL A 175 1.57 2.00 -3.09
N CYS A 176 1.76 2.35 -1.81
CA CYS A 176 0.74 2.30 -0.76
C CYS A 176 0.05 0.92 -0.68
N PHE A 177 -1.21 0.77 -1.11
CA PHE A 177 -1.87 -0.54 -1.27
C PHE A 177 -1.02 -1.55 -2.05
N GLY A 178 -0.38 -1.12 -3.14
CA GLY A 178 0.50 -1.96 -3.94
C GLY A 178 1.71 -2.48 -3.15
N HIS A 179 2.30 -1.64 -2.30
CA HIS A 179 3.36 -2.05 -1.38
C HIS A 179 2.87 -3.10 -0.38
N GLN A 180 1.70 -2.87 0.20
CA GLN A 180 1.09 -3.74 1.18
C GLN A 180 0.68 -5.09 0.59
N VAL A 181 0.04 -5.13 -0.58
CA VAL A 181 -0.41 -6.39 -1.20
C VAL A 181 0.78 -7.24 -1.67
N LEU A 182 1.86 -6.63 -2.16
CA LEU A 182 3.10 -7.34 -2.50
C LEU A 182 3.81 -7.86 -1.25
N SER A 183 3.82 -7.09 -0.15
CA SER A 183 4.29 -7.57 1.15
C SER A 183 3.46 -8.78 1.63
N ARG A 184 2.13 -8.67 1.60
CA ARG A 184 1.18 -9.75 1.96
C ARG A 184 1.40 -11.01 1.14
N LEU A 185 1.62 -10.86 -0.18
CA LEU A 185 1.93 -11.97 -1.08
C LEU A 185 3.15 -12.77 -0.58
N LEU A 186 4.20 -12.07 -0.16
CA LEU A 186 5.47 -12.64 0.26
C LEU A 186 5.51 -13.04 1.74
N GLY A 187 4.37 -13.01 2.44
CA GLY A 187 4.28 -13.43 3.84
C GLY A 187 4.50 -12.30 4.85
N GLY A 188 4.53 -11.05 4.42
CA GLY A 188 4.50 -9.90 5.30
C GLY A 188 3.13 -9.74 5.97
N LYS A 189 3.12 -9.14 7.16
CA LYS A 189 1.88 -8.88 7.90
C LYS A 189 1.42 -7.46 7.63
N VAL A 190 0.20 -7.33 7.12
CA VAL A 190 -0.44 -6.05 6.82
C VAL A 190 -1.63 -5.85 7.76
N GLY A 191 -1.80 -4.64 8.25
CA GLY A 191 -2.87 -4.27 9.18
C GLY A 191 -3.00 -2.76 9.32
N PRO A 192 -4.04 -2.28 10.00
CA PRO A 192 -4.12 -0.89 10.42
C PRO A 192 -2.93 -0.55 11.34
N SER A 193 -2.56 0.73 11.39
CA SER A 193 -1.62 1.25 12.38
C SER A 193 -2.01 0.75 13.78
N PRO A 194 -1.07 0.26 14.61
CA PRO A 194 -1.35 -0.18 15.98
C PRO A 194 -2.07 0.89 16.83
N THR A 195 -1.86 2.16 16.51
CA THR A 195 -2.47 3.33 17.14
C THR A 195 -3.76 3.80 16.44
N ASN A 196 -4.13 3.19 15.30
CA ASN A 196 -5.26 3.55 14.44
C ASN A 196 -5.26 5.04 14.02
N ASP A 197 -4.09 5.65 13.95
CA ASP A 197 -3.85 6.97 13.39
C ASP A 197 -3.46 6.87 11.91
N TRP A 198 -3.34 8.04 11.28
CA TRP A 198 -2.95 8.18 9.88
C TRP A 198 -1.56 8.78 9.78
N GLU A 199 -0.80 8.37 8.78
CA GLU A 199 0.35 9.14 8.27
C GLU A 199 -0.13 9.93 7.04
N LEU A 200 -0.12 11.26 7.17
CA LEU A 200 -0.69 12.17 6.17
C LEU A 200 0.32 13.24 5.75
N GLY A 201 0.27 13.61 4.47
CA GLY A 201 1.02 14.76 3.95
C GLY A 201 2.52 14.53 3.93
N HIS A 202 3.29 15.60 3.99
CA HIS A 202 4.75 15.57 3.83
C HIS A 202 5.45 15.00 5.07
N ASN A 203 6.09 13.84 4.92
CA ASN A 203 6.77 13.16 6.03
C ASN A 203 8.21 12.81 5.70
N ALA A 204 9.07 12.93 6.73
CA ALA A 204 10.45 12.51 6.68
C ALA A 204 10.56 10.98 6.89
N ILE A 205 11.22 10.31 5.94
CA ILE A 205 11.55 8.89 6.00
C ILE A 205 13.05 8.77 6.21
N THR A 206 13.46 8.16 7.32
CA THR A 206 14.85 7.84 7.62
C THR A 206 15.29 6.63 6.80
N LEU A 207 16.38 6.79 6.06
CA LEU A 207 16.92 5.78 5.17
C LEU A 207 17.80 4.78 5.92
N THR A 208 17.67 3.51 5.56
CA THR A 208 18.68 2.50 5.91
C THR A 208 19.91 2.66 5.00
N PRO A 209 21.06 2.00 5.28
CA PRO A 209 22.19 2.00 4.35
C PRO A 209 21.80 1.53 2.94
N VAL A 210 20.88 0.57 2.83
CA VAL A 210 20.31 0.13 1.55
C VAL A 210 19.48 1.25 0.91
N GLY A 211 18.65 1.96 1.66
CA GLY A 211 17.90 3.11 1.14
C GLY A 211 18.79 4.23 0.60
N LYS A 212 19.85 4.60 1.32
CA LYS A 212 20.83 5.59 0.85
C LYS A 212 21.47 5.19 -0.47
N ARG A 213 21.88 3.92 -0.58
CA ARG A 213 22.40 3.34 -1.81
C ARG A 213 21.37 3.44 -2.95
N LEU A 214 20.16 2.95 -2.73
CA LEU A 214 19.09 2.92 -3.72
C LEU A 214 18.73 4.31 -4.26
N PHE A 215 18.69 5.32 -3.39
CA PHE A 215 18.40 6.71 -3.76
C PHE A 215 19.64 7.49 -4.18
N ARG A 216 20.84 6.91 -4.10
CA ARG A 216 22.12 7.55 -4.44
C ARG A 216 22.30 8.89 -3.72
N THR A 217 21.95 8.92 -2.44
CA THR A 217 22.05 10.12 -1.60
C THR A 217 22.95 9.87 -0.40
N HIS A 218 23.58 10.94 0.07
CA HIS A 218 24.32 10.94 1.34
C HIS A 218 23.40 11.31 2.52
N ASP A 219 22.23 11.89 2.23
CA ASP A 219 21.27 12.31 3.24
C ASP A 219 20.75 11.12 4.04
N ASP A 220 20.46 11.36 5.32
CA ASP A 220 19.85 10.35 6.20
C ASP A 220 18.36 10.16 5.91
N LYS A 221 17.74 11.05 5.12
CA LYS A 221 16.29 11.13 4.96
C LYS A 221 15.90 11.48 3.54
N VAL A 222 14.72 11.01 3.16
CA VAL A 222 13.93 11.55 2.04
C VAL A 222 12.59 12.03 2.59
N TYR A 223 11.93 12.92 1.85
CA TYR A 223 10.63 13.46 2.18
C TYR A 223 9.62 13.04 1.13
N LEU A 224 8.51 12.42 1.54
CA LEU A 224 7.48 11.94 0.63
C LEU A 224 6.09 12.20 1.21
N HIS A 225 5.10 12.28 0.33
CA HIS A 225 3.71 12.41 0.75
C HIS A 225 3.11 11.06 1.17
N GLN A 226 2.48 11.05 2.34
CA GLN A 226 1.81 9.89 2.94
C GLN A 226 0.29 10.07 2.89
N MET A 227 -0.41 8.95 2.74
CA MET A 227 -1.87 8.91 2.74
C MET A 227 -2.36 7.51 3.13
N HIS A 228 -2.11 7.09 4.37
CA HIS A 228 -2.51 5.75 4.80
C HIS A 228 -2.73 5.64 6.32
N GLN A 229 -3.57 4.67 6.68
CA GLN A 229 -3.74 4.17 8.04
C GLN A 229 -3.21 2.72 8.13
N ASP A 230 -3.44 1.93 7.08
CA ASP A 230 -2.87 0.59 6.94
C ASP A 230 -1.38 0.64 6.61
N GLN A 231 -0.64 -0.36 7.09
CA GLN A 231 0.79 -0.48 6.87
C GLN A 231 1.26 -1.94 6.92
N VAL A 232 2.47 -2.17 6.41
CA VAL A 232 3.20 -3.41 6.67
C VAL A 232 3.72 -3.36 8.11
N LEU A 233 3.13 -4.17 8.99
CA LEU A 233 3.49 -4.30 10.40
C LEU A 233 4.76 -5.13 10.58
N GLU A 234 4.92 -6.17 9.77
CA GLU A 234 6.07 -7.08 9.79
C GLU A 234 6.47 -7.35 8.33
N ALA A 235 7.73 -7.08 7.99
CA ALA A 235 8.28 -7.36 6.67
C ALA A 235 8.30 -8.88 6.39
N PRO A 236 8.19 -9.31 5.12
CA PRO A 236 8.26 -10.72 4.78
C PRO A 236 9.64 -11.32 5.08
N SER A 237 9.68 -12.59 5.49
CA SER A 237 10.89 -13.39 5.65
C SER A 237 10.78 -14.68 4.86
N VAL A 238 11.90 -15.40 4.69
CA VAL A 238 11.90 -16.72 4.05
C VAL A 238 10.88 -17.64 4.73
N GLU A 239 10.86 -17.65 6.07
CA GLU A 239 9.96 -18.47 6.87
C GLU A 239 8.48 -18.09 6.68
N SER A 240 8.16 -16.79 6.60
CA SER A 240 6.78 -16.33 6.46
C SER A 240 6.25 -16.44 5.03
N SER A 241 7.13 -16.52 4.03
CA SER A 241 6.78 -16.51 2.61
C SER A 241 6.07 -17.77 2.08
N ASN A 242 5.99 -18.83 2.89
CA ASN A 242 5.46 -20.14 2.47
C ASN A 242 6.16 -20.69 1.20
N GLY A 243 7.47 -20.52 1.11
CA GLY A 243 8.30 -21.01 0.00
C GLY A 243 8.26 -20.16 -1.26
N LEU A 244 7.79 -18.90 -1.18
CA LEU A 244 7.89 -17.95 -2.29
C LEU A 244 9.23 -17.21 -2.33
N LEU A 245 9.93 -17.13 -1.19
CA LEU A 245 11.30 -16.61 -1.12
C LEU A 245 12.27 -17.78 -0.99
N GLU A 246 13.36 -17.72 -1.76
CA GLU A 246 14.43 -18.71 -1.67
C GLU A 246 15.22 -18.54 -0.35
N PRO A 247 15.85 -19.61 0.18
CA PRO A 247 16.51 -19.57 1.50
C PRO A 247 17.58 -18.48 1.70
N ASP A 248 18.18 -17.99 0.63
CA ASP A 248 19.21 -16.95 0.60
C ASP A 248 18.68 -15.58 0.17
N THR A 249 17.35 -15.41 0.10
CA THR A 249 16.75 -14.13 -0.31
C THR A 249 16.85 -13.09 0.81
N ASP A 250 17.59 -12.02 0.54
CA ASP A 250 17.62 -10.84 1.39
C ASP A 250 16.44 -9.90 1.09
N VAL A 251 15.56 -9.73 2.08
CA VAL A 251 14.50 -8.73 2.06
C VAL A 251 14.96 -7.51 2.83
N HIS A 252 15.11 -6.38 2.13
CA HIS A 252 15.55 -5.14 2.75
C HIS A 252 14.39 -4.16 2.96
N VAL A 253 14.32 -3.58 4.16
CA VAL A 253 13.55 -2.35 4.39
C VAL A 253 14.46 -1.17 4.03
N TRP A 254 14.04 -0.33 3.08
CA TRP A 254 14.88 0.80 2.65
C TRP A 254 14.66 2.07 3.46
N GLY A 255 13.55 2.18 4.19
CA GLY A 255 13.27 3.34 5.03
C GLY A 255 12.25 3.10 6.12
N THR A 256 12.29 3.96 7.14
CA THR A 256 11.39 3.96 8.29
C THR A 256 11.00 5.39 8.69
N SER A 257 9.89 5.56 9.38
CA SER A 257 9.42 6.85 9.91
C SER A 257 9.04 6.67 11.38
N ASN A 258 8.66 7.77 12.05
CA ASN A 258 8.17 7.68 13.43
C ASN A 258 6.83 6.91 13.54
N HIS A 259 6.03 6.92 12.47
CA HIS A 259 4.72 6.28 12.43
C HIS A 259 4.81 4.85 11.87
N THR A 260 5.53 4.69 10.76
CA THR A 260 5.60 3.43 10.00
C THR A 260 7.01 2.88 9.90
N SER A 261 7.17 1.63 10.36
CA SER A 261 8.45 0.91 10.44
C SER A 261 8.92 0.31 9.12
N VAL A 262 8.01 0.13 8.14
CA VAL A 262 8.33 -0.42 6.82
C VAL A 262 7.80 0.55 5.77
N GLN A 263 8.58 1.59 5.47
CA GLN A 263 8.21 2.59 4.44
C GLN A 263 8.44 2.07 3.01
N GLY A 264 9.19 0.98 2.87
CA GLY A 264 9.23 0.24 1.63
C GLY A 264 10.20 -0.93 1.66
N LEU A 265 9.98 -1.86 0.74
CA LEU A 265 10.74 -3.11 0.63
C LEU A 265 11.53 -3.14 -0.67
N TYR A 266 12.69 -3.76 -0.60
CA TYR A 266 13.57 -4.01 -1.73
C TYR A 266 14.09 -5.45 -1.68
N ILE A 267 13.96 -6.16 -2.81
CA ILE A 267 14.59 -7.46 -3.06
C ILE A 267 15.38 -7.28 -4.36
N PRO A 268 16.71 -7.48 -4.37
CA PRO A 268 17.55 -7.26 -5.54
C PRO A 268 16.98 -7.93 -6.80
N LYS A 269 16.92 -7.18 -7.90
CA LYS A 269 16.46 -7.61 -9.24
C LYS A 269 15.03 -8.16 -9.28
N ARG A 270 14.23 -7.99 -8.22
CA ARG A 270 12.90 -8.59 -8.12
C ARG A 270 11.83 -7.63 -7.67
N LEU A 271 12.08 -6.84 -6.62
CA LEU A 271 11.02 -6.06 -5.99
C LEU A 271 11.51 -4.71 -5.47
N PHE A 272 10.75 -3.66 -5.76
CA PHE A 272 10.89 -2.36 -5.11
C PHE A 272 9.50 -1.78 -4.83
N THR A 273 9.18 -1.52 -3.58
CA THR A 273 7.87 -0.98 -3.17
C THR A 273 8.02 0.23 -2.28
N SER A 274 7.00 1.08 -2.24
CA SER A 274 6.96 2.26 -1.36
C SER A 274 5.58 2.43 -0.74
N GLN A 275 5.52 2.67 0.57
CA GLN A 275 4.29 3.03 1.26
C GLN A 275 3.83 4.45 0.88
N ALA A 276 4.79 5.33 0.60
CA ALA A 276 4.54 6.73 0.25
C ALA A 276 4.14 6.93 -1.21
N HIS A 277 3.41 8.00 -1.47
CA HIS A 277 2.97 8.38 -2.81
C HIS A 277 4.01 9.26 -3.49
N LEU A 278 4.68 8.70 -4.50
CA LEU A 278 5.79 9.32 -5.21
C LEU A 278 5.40 10.37 -6.27
N ALA A 279 4.13 10.46 -6.65
CA ALA A 279 3.64 11.34 -7.73
C ALA A 279 2.45 12.23 -7.28
N PHE A 280 2.25 12.41 -5.98
CA PHE A 280 1.23 13.31 -5.45
C PHE A 280 1.75 14.74 -5.43
N ASP A 281 0.95 15.68 -5.92
CA ASP A 281 1.17 17.11 -5.72
C ASP A 281 0.24 17.68 -4.64
N GLU A 282 0.36 18.98 -4.38
CA GLU A 282 -0.41 19.71 -3.37
C GLU A 282 -1.94 19.47 -3.51
N ASP A 283 -2.47 19.64 -4.72
CA ASP A 283 -3.90 19.48 -4.98
C ASP A 283 -4.35 18.05 -4.71
N MET A 284 -3.56 17.07 -5.13
CA MET A 284 -3.86 15.66 -4.92
C MET A 284 -3.86 15.31 -3.43
N VAL A 285 -2.87 15.78 -2.66
CA VAL A 285 -2.82 15.57 -1.21
C VAL A 285 -4.07 16.15 -0.54
N LYS A 286 -4.39 17.42 -0.83
CA LYS A 286 -5.56 18.11 -0.23
C LYS A 286 -6.88 17.43 -0.60
N ARG A 287 -7.06 17.04 -1.87
CA ARG A 287 -8.26 16.32 -2.33
C ARG A 287 -8.39 14.96 -1.65
N GLN A 288 -7.30 14.22 -1.50
CA GLN A 288 -7.33 12.92 -0.83
C GLN A 288 -7.64 13.06 0.66
N ILE A 289 -7.07 14.06 1.35
CA ILE A 289 -7.42 14.36 2.74
C ILE A 289 -8.92 14.65 2.86
N GLN A 290 -9.45 15.53 2.01
CA GLN A 290 -10.87 15.91 2.04
C GLN A 290 -11.79 14.70 1.79
N MET A 291 -11.48 13.86 0.79
CA MET A 291 -12.25 12.64 0.52
C MET A 291 -12.31 11.71 1.73
N ARG A 292 -11.21 11.59 2.49
CA ARG A 292 -11.12 10.72 3.68
C ARG A 292 -11.79 11.33 4.90
N ILE A 293 -11.88 12.66 5.01
CA ILE A 293 -12.72 13.35 5.99
C ILE A 293 -14.20 13.11 5.68
N ASP A 294 -14.61 13.34 4.42
CA ASP A 294 -16.00 13.23 3.98
C ASP A 294 -16.54 11.80 4.11
N SER A 295 -15.69 10.78 3.91
CA SER A 295 -16.04 9.38 4.13
C SER A 295 -16.05 8.97 5.62
N GLY A 296 -15.55 9.82 6.52
CA GLY A 296 -15.42 9.56 7.95
C GLY A 296 -14.22 8.69 8.34
N GLY A 297 -13.27 8.47 7.42
CA GLY A 297 -12.03 7.73 7.66
C GLY A 297 -11.02 8.50 8.52
N ILE A 298 -10.85 9.80 8.23
CA ILE A 298 -10.06 10.71 9.07
C ILE A 298 -10.99 11.43 10.04
N LYS A 299 -10.72 11.25 11.35
CA LYS A 299 -11.49 11.90 12.43
C LYS A 299 -10.69 12.96 13.17
N ASP A 300 -9.36 12.89 13.10
CA ASP A 300 -8.46 13.89 13.65
C ASP A 300 -8.29 15.02 12.62
N LEU A 301 -9.22 15.99 12.68
CA LEU A 301 -9.24 17.12 11.76
C LEU A 301 -8.03 18.05 11.96
N GLU A 302 -7.51 18.16 13.17
CA GLU A 302 -6.32 18.98 13.44
C GLU A 302 -5.08 18.39 12.78
N HIS A 303 -4.92 17.06 12.83
CA HIS A 303 -3.87 16.38 12.07
C HIS A 303 -4.05 16.59 10.56
N ALA A 304 -5.27 16.42 10.05
CA ALA A 304 -5.58 16.61 8.64
C ALA A 304 -5.24 18.02 8.14
N ASP A 305 -5.59 19.05 8.92
CA ASP A 305 -5.29 20.44 8.60
C ASP A 305 -3.77 20.68 8.55
N ARG A 306 -3.01 20.20 9.54
CA ARG A 306 -1.53 20.27 9.53
C ARG A 306 -0.91 19.55 8.32
N ALA A 307 -1.47 18.42 7.91
CA ALA A 307 -0.99 17.69 6.74
C ALA A 307 -1.29 18.44 5.44
N ALA A 308 -2.44 19.12 5.35
CA ALA A 308 -2.80 19.96 4.21
C ALA A 308 -1.93 21.24 4.13
N GLU A 309 -1.48 21.77 5.26
CA GLU A 309 -0.57 22.92 5.35
C GLU A 309 0.86 22.61 4.86
N THR A 310 1.24 21.33 4.76
CA THR A 310 2.56 20.91 4.26
C THR A 310 2.50 20.29 2.85
N ALA A 311 1.34 20.34 2.20
CA ALA A 311 1.10 19.69 0.92
C ALA A 311 1.86 20.36 -0.26
N ASP A 312 2.26 21.62 -0.11
CA ASP A 312 3.02 22.40 -1.12
C ASP A 312 4.54 22.22 -1.01
N LEU A 313 5.02 21.52 0.03
CA LEU A 313 6.45 21.30 0.23
C LEU A 313 7.02 20.34 -0.83
N ASP A 314 8.20 20.68 -1.35
CA ASP A 314 8.96 19.82 -2.26
C ASP A 314 9.21 18.43 -1.64
N HIS A 315 9.03 17.39 -2.45
CA HIS A 315 9.21 15.99 -2.04
C HIS A 315 10.10 15.21 -3.01
N ASP A 316 10.68 14.11 -2.55
CA ASP A 316 11.69 13.30 -3.24
C ASP A 316 11.09 12.22 -4.15
N GLY A 317 9.89 12.48 -4.69
CA GLY A 317 9.13 11.51 -5.48
C GLY A 317 9.86 11.05 -6.74
N GLU A 318 10.59 11.97 -7.38
CA GLU A 318 11.44 11.65 -8.54
C GLU A 318 12.62 10.75 -8.18
N GLN A 319 13.19 10.87 -6.97
CA GLN A 319 14.29 10.01 -6.53
C GLN A 319 13.83 8.55 -6.41
N VAL A 320 12.62 8.35 -5.88
CA VAL A 320 11.98 7.03 -5.78
C VAL A 320 11.68 6.47 -7.16
N ALA A 321 11.10 7.27 -8.07
CA ALA A 321 10.83 6.85 -9.44
C ALA A 321 12.12 6.45 -10.18
N SER A 322 13.19 7.21 -10.00
CA SER A 322 14.50 6.92 -10.57
C SER A 322 15.09 5.62 -10.01
N ALA A 323 14.91 5.34 -8.72
CA ALA A 323 15.35 4.08 -8.11
C ALA A 323 14.56 2.88 -8.66
N ILE A 324 13.25 3.03 -8.85
CA ILE A 324 12.42 2.02 -9.47
C ILE A 324 12.86 1.76 -10.92
N LEU A 325 13.12 2.78 -11.73
CA LEU A 325 13.59 2.58 -13.11
C LEU A 325 14.94 1.85 -13.19
N ARG A 326 15.82 2.06 -12.20
CA ARG A 326 17.09 1.33 -12.10
C ARG A 326 16.86 -0.15 -11.85
N LEU A 327 15.91 -0.54 -11.00
CA LEU A 327 15.55 -1.95 -10.78
C LEU A 327 15.30 -2.68 -12.12
N PHE A 328 14.58 -2.06 -13.06
CA PHE A 328 14.22 -2.68 -14.35
C PHE A 328 15.38 -2.85 -15.35
N ARG A 329 16.54 -2.21 -15.12
CA ARG A 329 17.63 -2.15 -16.12
C ARG A 329 19.01 -2.38 -15.51
N TYR A 330 19.35 -1.62 -14.49
CA TYR A 330 20.67 -1.59 -13.87
C TYR A 330 20.51 -1.67 -12.35
N ASP A 331 20.29 -2.88 -11.84
CA ASP A 331 20.21 -3.14 -10.40
C ASP A 331 21.59 -3.16 -9.72
N ASP A 332 22.66 -3.23 -10.52
CA ASP A 332 24.04 -3.09 -10.06
C ASP A 332 24.45 -1.63 -10.25
N ASP A 333 24.52 -0.90 -9.15
CA ASP A 333 24.85 0.52 -9.14
C ASP A 333 26.35 0.78 -9.01
N GLY A 334 27.19 -0.26 -8.99
CA GLY A 334 28.65 -0.13 -8.89
C GLY A 334 29.11 0.62 -7.64
N MET A 335 28.21 0.82 -6.67
CA MET A 335 28.48 1.53 -5.43
C MET A 335 28.98 0.52 -4.40
N SER A 336 30.28 0.22 -4.46
CA SER A 336 31.00 -0.22 -3.27
C SER A 336 31.04 0.96 -2.31
N TRP A 337 30.28 0.90 -1.24
CA TRP A 337 30.57 1.73 -0.08
C TRP A 337 31.70 1.03 0.68
N ASP A 338 32.93 1.31 0.26
CA ASP A 338 34.12 1.02 1.08
C ASP A 338 34.10 1.86 2.36
#